data_AF-A0A841R8D6-F1
#
_entry.id   AF-A0A841R8D6-F1
#
_cell.length_a   1.000
_cell.length_b   1.000
_cell.length_c   1.000
_cell.angle_alpha   90.00
_cell.angle_beta   90.00
_cell.angle_gamma   90.00
#
_symmetry.space_group_name_H-M   'P 1'
#
loop_
_entity.id
_entity.type
_entity.pdbx_description
1 polymer ?
#
loop_
_entity_poly.entity_id
_entity_poly.type
_entity_poly.pdbx_seq_one_letter_code
_entity_poly.pdbx_strand_id
1 'polypeptide(L)'
;MYDVDVSHALISKITEGVMEEVVAWQNRPLDPVYPILYLDYIVIKVRENKRVINKSVFLALAVNTEGIKELLGLCIAETEGA
;
A
#
# COMPACT_ATOMS: atom_id res chain seq x y z
N MET A 1 -10.50 25.25 -11.51
CA MET A 1 -10.72 23.81 -11.79
C MET A 1 -10.51 23.65 -13.28
N TYR A 2 -9.65 22.74 -13.72
CA TYR A 2 -9.30 22.64 -15.15
C TYR A 2 -10.52 22.11 -15.92
N ASP A 3 -11.02 22.87 -16.89
CA ASP A 3 -12.24 22.60 -17.68
C ASP A 3 -12.01 21.52 -18.76
N VAL A 4 -11.37 20.41 -18.36
CA VAL A 4 -10.92 19.34 -19.24
C VAL A 4 -11.68 18.07 -18.90
N ASP A 5 -12.32 17.46 -19.90
CA ASP A 5 -12.97 16.16 -19.75
C ASP A 5 -11.91 15.05 -19.77
N VAL A 6 -11.80 14.31 -18.66
CA VAL A 6 -10.78 13.26 -18.45
C VAL A 6 -11.49 11.93 -18.23
N SER A 7 -11.27 10.98 -19.13
CA SER A 7 -11.88 9.64 -19.01
C SER A 7 -11.29 8.83 -17.86
N HIS A 8 -12.08 7.95 -17.26
CA HIS A 8 -11.61 7.01 -16.23
C HIS A 8 -10.45 6.13 -16.72
N ALA A 9 -10.47 5.74 -18.00
CA ALA A 9 -9.40 4.95 -18.61
C ALA A 9 -8.08 5.72 -18.67
N LEU A 10 -8.13 7.03 -18.95
CA LEU A 10 -6.95 7.87 -18.95
C LEU A 10 -6.36 8.03 -17.55
N ILE A 11 -7.22 8.23 -16.54
CA ILE A 11 -6.78 8.29 -15.12
C ILE A 11 -6.10 6.98 -14.73
N SER A 12 -6.72 5.83 -15.04
CA SER A 12 -6.15 4.51 -14.74
C SER A 12 -4.76 4.34 -15.37
N LYS A 13 -4.61 4.72 -16.65
CA LYS A 13 -3.32 4.63 -17.35
C LYS A 13 -2.26 5.55 -16.74
N ILE A 14 -2.65 6.74 -16.30
CA ILE A 14 -1.71 7.65 -15.62
C ILE A 14 -1.30 7.06 -14.26
N THR A 15 -2.23 6.48 -13.50
CA THR A 15 -1.91 5.83 -12.22
C THR A 15 -1.02 4.58 -12.37
N GLU A 16 -1.06 3.90 -13.52
CA GLU A 16 -0.10 2.83 -13.82
C GLU A 16 1.34 3.36 -13.95
N GLY A 17 1.51 4.63 -14.33
CA GLY A 17 2.82 5.27 -14.50
C GLY A 17 3.65 5.38 -13.21
N VAL A 18 3.02 5.32 -12.03
CA VAL A 18 3.73 5.37 -10.74
C VAL A 18 4.07 3.98 -10.19
N MET A 19 3.72 2.89 -10.90
CA MET A 19 3.94 1.54 -10.39
C MET A 19 5.43 1.21 -10.19
N GLU A 20 6.31 1.73 -11.04
CA GLU A 20 7.76 1.57 -10.87
C GLU A 20 8.26 2.23 -9.58
N GLU A 21 7.77 3.43 -9.26
CA GLU A 21 8.08 4.13 -8.01
C GLU A 21 7.54 3.38 -6.78
N VAL A 22 6.35 2.80 -6.88
CA VAL A 22 5.78 1.96 -5.81
C VAL A 22 6.66 0.75 -5.54
N VAL A 23 7.12 0.04 -6.58
CA VAL A 23 8.02 -1.10 -6.44
C VAL A 23 9.37 -0.68 -5.87
N ALA A 24 9.93 0.44 -6.33
CA ALA A 24 11.17 0.98 -5.79
C ALA A 24 11.03 1.34 -4.29
N TRP A 25 9.92 1.98 -3.91
CA TRP A 25 9.61 2.30 -2.53
C TRP A 25 9.45 1.03 -1.67
N GLN A 26 8.79 -0.01 -2.16
CA GLN A 26 8.63 -1.29 -1.44
C GLN A 26 9.97 -2.01 -1.21
N ASN A 27 10.92 -1.88 -2.14
CA ASN A 27 12.24 -2.53 -2.06
C ASN A 27 13.35 -1.64 -1.49
N ARG A 28 13.01 -0.44 -1.04
CA ARG A 28 14.01 0.47 -0.47
C ARG A 28 14.65 -0.16 0.78
N PRO A 29 15.95 0.06 1.02
CA PRO A 29 16.59 -0.42 2.23
C PRO A 29 15.93 0.22 3.45
N LEU A 30 15.72 -0.58 4.49
CA LEU A 30 15.25 -0.12 5.79
C LEU A 30 16.44 0.04 6.74
N ASP A 31 16.30 0.93 7.71
CA ASP A 31 17.26 1.04 8.80
C ASP A 31 17.35 -0.27 9.61
N PRO A 32 18.53 -0.55 10.20
CA PRO A 32 18.76 -1.80 10.92
C PRO A 32 17.96 -1.93 12.22
N VAL A 33 17.49 -0.81 12.80
CA VAL A 33 16.83 -0.79 14.11
C VAL A 33 15.67 0.20 14.12
N TYR A 34 14.50 -0.28 14.55
CA TYR A 34 13.33 0.53 14.86
C TYR A 34 12.90 0.26 16.31
N PRO A 35 13.03 1.23 17.22
CA PRO A 35 12.67 1.03 18.63
C PRO A 35 11.22 0.64 18.89
N ILE A 36 10.29 1.06 18.01
CA ILE A 36 8.85 0.77 18.15
C ILE A 36 8.31 0.31 16.78
N LEU A 37 7.53 -0.77 16.80
CA LEU A 37 6.82 -1.29 15.64
C LEU A 37 5.33 -1.44 15.96
N TYR A 38 4.48 -0.86 15.11
CA TYR A 38 3.04 -1.04 15.08
C TYR A 38 2.69 -1.92 13.88
N LEU A 39 1.90 -2.96 14.15
CA LEU A 39 1.31 -3.81 13.13
C LEU A 39 -0.20 -3.66 13.20
N ASP A 40 -0.80 -3.37 12.06
CA ASP A 40 -2.25 -3.25 11.92
C ASP A 40 -2.68 -3.90 10.60
N TYR A 41 -3.98 -4.11 10.44
CA TYR A 41 -4.56 -4.52 9.19
C TYR A 41 -5.89 -3.82 8.92
N ILE A 42 -6.16 -3.58 7.64
CA ILE A 42 -7.43 -3.02 7.17
C ILE A 42 -8.05 -4.01 6.20
N VAL A 43 -9.32 -4.34 6.43
CA VAL A 43 -10.08 -5.19 5.51
C VAL A 43 -10.71 -4.33 4.42
N ILE A 44 -10.36 -4.61 3.17
CA ILE A 44 -10.90 -3.92 2.00
C ILE A 44 -11.65 -4.89 1.09
N LYS A 45 -12.68 -4.39 0.41
CA LYS A 45 -13.41 -5.15 -0.60
C LYS A 45 -12.70 -4.99 -1.94
N VAL A 46 -12.21 -6.09 -2.49
CA VAL A 46 -11.53 -6.14 -3.79
C VAL A 46 -12.36 -6.95 -4.77
N ARG A 47 -12.44 -6.50 -6.02
CA ARG A 47 -13.05 -7.28 -7.10
C ARG A 47 -11.99 -8.16 -7.76
N GLU A 48 -12.14 -9.46 -7.63
CA GLU A 48 -11.23 -10.46 -8.20
C GLU A 48 -12.06 -11.59 -8.82
N ASN A 49 -11.68 -12.07 -10.01
CA ASN A 49 -12.39 -13.15 -10.71
C ASN A 49 -13.92 -12.93 -10.80
N LYS A 50 -14.34 -11.68 -11.07
CA LYS A 50 -15.75 -11.22 -11.13
C LYS A 50 -16.54 -11.28 -9.80
N ARG A 51 -15.90 -11.64 -8.69
CA ARG A 51 -16.48 -11.65 -7.35
C ARG A 51 -15.90 -10.53 -6.51
N VAL A 52 -16.67 -10.05 -5.52
CA VAL A 52 -16.17 -9.11 -4.52
C VAL A 52 -15.81 -9.92 -3.29
N ILE A 53 -14.54 -9.88 -2.90
CA ILE A 53 -13.99 -10.59 -1.75
C ILE A 53 -13.38 -9.59 -0.79
N ASN A 54 -13.33 -9.96 0.49
CA ASN A 54 -12.56 -9.21 1.47
C ASN A 54 -11.10 -9.66 1.38
N LYS A 55 -10.16 -8.71 1.31
CA LYS A 55 -8.73 -8.95 1.50
C LYS A 55 -8.23 -8.10 2.66
N SER A 56 -7.26 -8.62 3.40
CA SER A 56 -6.62 -7.88 4.50
C SER A 56 -5.33 -7.24 4.00
N VAL A 57 -5.21 -5.94 4.18
CA VAL A 57 -3.97 -5.19 3.94
C VAL A 57 -3.28 -4.98 5.27
N PHE A 58 -2.15 -5.64 5.48
CA PHE A 58 -1.30 -5.46 6.64
C PHE A 58 -0.40 -4.24 6.45
N LEU A 59 -0.25 -3.45 7.50
CA LEU A 59 0.60 -2.26 7.55
C LEU A 59 1.64 -2.43 8.64
N ALA A 60 2.91 -2.19 8.29
CA ALA A 60 4.00 -2.09 9.26
C ALA A 60 4.41 -0.62 9.39
N LEU A 61 4.05 0.01 10.51
CA LEU A 61 4.42 1.38 10.83
C LEU A 61 5.42 1.36 11.98
N ALA A 62 6.56 2.00 11.83
CA ALA A 62 7.61 2.00 12.85
C ALA A 62 8.00 3.42 13.26
N VAL A 63 8.64 3.54 14.43
CA VAL A 63 9.33 4.76 14.85
C VAL A 63 10.83 4.49 14.71
N ASN A 64 11.54 5.32 13.96
CA ASN A 64 12.99 5.21 13.80
C ASN A 64 13.73 5.72 15.05
N THR A 65 15.06 5.65 15.05
CA THR A 65 15.91 6.08 16.18
C THR A 65 15.85 7.59 16.44
N GLU A 66 15.40 8.39 15.47
CA GLU A 66 15.17 9.83 15.58
C GLU A 66 13.78 10.17 16.13
N GLY A 67 12.93 9.17 16.38
CA GLY A 67 11.56 9.37 16.86
C GLY A 67 10.55 9.66 15.75
N ILE A 68 10.91 9.51 14.48
CA ILE A 68 10.05 9.77 13.32
C ILE A 68 9.27 8.50 12.96
N LYS A 69 7.98 8.66 12.68
CA LYS A 69 7.11 7.57 12.21
C LYS A 69 7.31 7.33 10.72
N GLU A 70 7.51 6.08 10.34
CA GLU A 70 7.72 5.65 8.96
C GLU A 70 6.90 4.40 8.64
N LEU A 71 6.27 4.39 7.46
CA LEU A 71 5.57 3.21 6.95
C LEU A 71 6.59 2.29 6.27
N LEU A 72 6.95 1.20 6.92
CA LEU A 72 7.96 0.25 6.42
C LEU A 72 7.45 -0.56 5.23
N GLY A 73 6.16 -0.91 5.24
CA GLY A 73 5.60 -1.71 4.17
C GLY A 73 4.11 -1.96 4.29
N LEU A 74 3.55 -2.43 3.18
CA LEU A 74 2.18 -2.89 3.02
C LEU A 74 2.21 -4.28 2.39
N CYS A 75 1.41 -5.20 2.92
CA CYS A 75 1.25 -6.52 2.32
C CYS A 75 -0.23 -6.89 2.25
N ILE A 76 -0.68 -7.37 1.09
CA ILE A 76 -2.05 -7.87 0.91
C ILE A 76 -2.00 -9.37 1.13
N ALA A 77 -2.75 -9.86 2.12
CA ALA A 77 -2.97 -11.29 2.26
C ALA A 77 -4.38 -11.65 1.83
N GLU A 78 -4.50 -12.84 1.24
CA GLU A 78 -5.79 -13.50 1.17
C GLU A 78 -6.20 -13.88 2.59
N THR A 79 -7.44 -13.60 2.97
CA THR A 79 -8.00 -14.10 4.23
C THR A 79 -8.24 -15.60 4.10
N GLU A 80 -7.16 -16.37 4.08
CA GLU A 80 -7.13 -17.74 4.55
C GLU A 80 -6.24 -17.72 5.79
N GLY A 81 -6.90 -17.55 6.94
CA GLY A 81 -6.24 -17.55 8.24
C GLY A 81 -5.79 -18.96 8.62
N ALA A 82 -4.68 -18.99 9.36
CA ALA A 82 -4.22 -20.03 10.31
C ALA A 82 -4.33 -21.50 9.90
#